data_AF-A0AAV3L3D3-F1
#
_entry.id   AF-A0AAV3L3D3-F1
#
_cell.length_a   1.000
_cell.length_b   1.000
_cell.length_c   1.000
_cell.angle_alpha   90.00
_cell.angle_beta   90.00
_cell.angle_gamma   90.00
#
_symmetry.space_group_name_H-M   'P 1'
#
loop_
_entity.id
_entity.type
_entity.pdbx_description
1 polymer ?
#
loop_
_entity_poly.entity_id
_entity_poly.type
_entity_poly.pdbx_seq_one_letter_code
_entity_poly.pdbx_strand_id
1 'polypeptide(L)'
;MYSDIKIVKGNGGYGGPLIIRPTKVKHKFIYVTGGGERPMIVDKIEELTGMESINGFKTSIPDSEIALAIVDCGGTLRCGIYPKKGIPTINIVPTGKSGPLAQYITEDIYVSAVGLEQIQPLMETSDNKETVNTTSPDKKYKYDTSKKITEQKAEQQNWIAKIGMGAGKVVATFNQSAREAVDTMIRTVIPFMAFVSLLIGVIQGSGIGNVFANIMAPLAGNAVGLTIIGFNLFTAIFISFAWSRGSY
;
A
#
# COMPACT_ATOMS: atom_id res chain seq x y z
N MET A 1 -25.38 -14.46 -18.96
CA MET A 1 -24.18 -15.32 -18.92
C MET A 1 -23.05 -14.41 -18.51
N TYR A 2 -22.28 -14.75 -17.47
CA TYR A 2 -21.20 -13.89 -16.99
C TYR A 2 -19.93 -14.17 -17.77
N SER A 3 -19.12 -13.14 -17.99
CA SER A 3 -17.82 -13.26 -18.64
C SER A 3 -16.69 -13.09 -17.63
N ASP A 4 -15.60 -13.81 -17.86
CA ASP A 4 -14.39 -13.71 -17.05
C ASP A 4 -13.58 -12.46 -17.45
N ILE A 5 -12.94 -11.83 -16.46
CA ILE A 5 -12.04 -10.70 -16.69
C ILE A 5 -10.68 -10.93 -16.04
N LYS A 6 -9.64 -10.44 -16.72
CA LYS A 6 -8.28 -10.32 -16.20
C LYS A 6 -8.00 -8.86 -15.86
N ILE A 7 -7.43 -8.66 -14.69
CA ILE A 7 -7.14 -7.33 -14.15
C ILE A 7 -5.67 -7.28 -13.75
N VAL A 8 -4.94 -6.35 -14.35
CA VAL A 8 -3.50 -6.16 -14.08
C VAL A 8 -3.27 -4.87 -13.30
N LYS A 9 -2.14 -4.77 -12.59
CA LYS A 9 -1.75 -3.51 -11.97
C LYS A 9 -1.46 -2.43 -13.01
N GLY A 10 -1.78 -1.18 -12.69
CA GLY A 10 -1.35 -0.04 -13.48
C GLY A 10 0.07 0.43 -13.11
N ASN A 11 0.49 1.55 -13.69
CA ASN A 11 1.81 2.11 -13.42
C ASN A 11 1.95 2.52 -11.94
N GLY A 12 3.02 2.07 -11.28
CA GLY A 12 3.24 2.27 -9.84
C GLY A 12 2.28 1.49 -8.93
N GLY A 13 1.46 0.60 -9.49
CA GLY A 13 0.58 -0.29 -8.74
C GLY A 13 1.30 -1.52 -8.16
N TYR A 14 0.59 -2.27 -7.34
CA TYR A 14 1.06 -3.46 -6.64
C TYR A 14 0.10 -4.64 -6.91
N GLY A 15 0.63 -5.86 -6.88
CA GLY A 15 -0.13 -7.10 -7.02
C GLY A 15 -0.67 -7.40 -8.41
N GLY A 16 -1.62 -8.35 -8.46
CA GLY A 16 -2.15 -8.92 -9.69
C GLY A 16 -1.15 -9.78 -10.48
N PRO A 17 -1.57 -10.38 -11.61
CA PRO A 17 -2.89 -10.26 -12.22
C PRO A 17 -3.98 -11.01 -11.43
N LEU A 18 -5.16 -10.39 -11.29
CA LEU A 18 -6.35 -11.05 -10.76
C LEU A 18 -7.22 -11.55 -11.90
N ILE A 19 -7.71 -12.79 -11.77
CA ILE A 19 -8.68 -13.37 -12.69
C ILE A 19 -10.00 -13.50 -11.93
N ILE A 20 -11.00 -12.72 -12.32
CA ILE A 20 -12.32 -12.73 -11.69
C ILE A 20 -13.25 -13.56 -12.55
N ARG A 21 -13.81 -14.62 -11.95
CA ARG A 21 -14.76 -15.54 -12.57
C ARG A 21 -16.10 -15.45 -11.85
N PRO A 22 -17.04 -14.64 -12.35
CA PRO A 22 -18.34 -14.51 -11.71
C PRO A 22 -19.12 -15.81 -11.81
N THR A 23 -19.81 -16.20 -10.74
CA THR A 23 -20.64 -17.41 -10.69
C THR A 23 -22.07 -17.04 -10.32
N LYS A 24 -23.03 -17.98 -10.44
CA LYS A 24 -24.43 -17.73 -10.02
C LYS A 24 -24.57 -17.26 -8.57
N VAL A 25 -23.64 -17.64 -7.69
CA VAL A 25 -23.63 -17.24 -6.27
C VAL A 25 -22.81 -15.95 -6.06
N LYS A 26 -21.65 -15.83 -6.71
CA LYS A 26 -20.78 -14.65 -6.66
C LYS A 26 -20.86 -13.86 -7.95
N HIS A 27 -21.90 -13.03 -8.09
CA HIS A 27 -22.15 -12.23 -9.29
C HIS A 27 -22.29 -10.73 -8.98
N LYS A 28 -22.09 -10.33 -7.73
CA LYS A 28 -22.17 -8.94 -7.29
C LYS A 28 -20.78 -8.44 -6.96
N PHE A 29 -20.50 -7.19 -7.27
CA PHE A 29 -19.27 -6.55 -6.81
C PHE A 29 -19.59 -5.22 -6.16
N ILE A 30 -18.78 -4.86 -5.17
CA ILE A 30 -19.01 -3.65 -4.39
C ILE A 30 -17.99 -2.58 -4.78
N TYR A 31 -18.42 -1.33 -4.78
CA TYR A 31 -17.51 -0.19 -4.90
C TYR A 31 -17.66 0.74 -3.70
N VAL A 32 -16.52 1.12 -3.12
CA VAL A 32 -16.41 1.97 -1.94
C VAL A 32 -15.35 3.02 -2.20
N THR A 33 -15.79 4.07 -2.91
CA THR A 33 -15.00 5.21 -3.35
C THR A 33 -15.49 6.52 -2.74
N GLY A 34 -14.55 7.42 -2.44
CA GLY A 34 -14.77 8.68 -1.72
C GLY A 34 -15.91 9.51 -2.31
N GLY A 35 -16.73 10.10 -1.43
CA GLY A 35 -17.94 10.83 -1.85
C GLY A 35 -19.08 9.95 -2.37
N GLY A 36 -18.91 8.62 -2.44
CA GLY A 36 -19.88 7.70 -3.03
C GLY A 36 -19.98 7.81 -4.55
N GLU A 37 -19.06 8.55 -5.18
CA GLU A 37 -18.98 8.68 -6.64
C GLU A 37 -18.70 7.33 -7.26
N ARG A 38 -19.43 7.02 -8.34
CA ARG A 38 -19.29 5.79 -9.08
C ARG A 38 -18.10 5.90 -10.05
N PRO A 39 -17.03 5.11 -9.86
CA PRO A 39 -15.86 5.15 -10.75
C PRO A 39 -16.18 4.59 -12.14
N MET A 40 -15.56 5.12 -13.20
CA MET A 40 -15.74 4.62 -14.57
C MET A 40 -15.35 3.14 -14.75
N ILE A 41 -14.45 2.61 -13.90
CA ILE A 41 -14.08 1.20 -13.94
C ILE A 41 -15.25 0.28 -13.55
N VAL A 42 -16.24 0.79 -12.80
CA VAL A 42 -17.44 0.03 -12.44
C VAL A 42 -18.28 -0.22 -13.69
N ASP A 43 -18.55 0.82 -14.48
CA ASP A 43 -19.32 0.70 -15.73
C ASP A 43 -18.63 -0.27 -16.71
N LYS A 44 -17.30 -0.17 -16.83
CA LYS A 44 -16.52 -1.09 -17.67
C LYS A 44 -16.62 -2.55 -17.19
N ILE A 45 -16.58 -2.80 -15.87
CA ILE A 45 -16.70 -4.16 -15.34
C ILE A 45 -18.11 -4.69 -15.55
N GLU A 46 -19.15 -3.90 -15.35
CA GLU A 46 -20.53 -4.31 -15.64
C GLU A 46 -20.71 -4.65 -17.13
N GLU A 47 -20.20 -3.82 -18.03
CA GLU A 47 -20.28 -4.03 -19.47
C GLU A 47 -19.58 -5.34 -19.89
N LEU A 48 -18.38 -5.59 -19.35
CA LEU A 48 -17.61 -6.78 -19.71
C LEU A 48 -18.14 -8.07 -19.09
N THR A 49 -18.58 -8.02 -17.83
CA THR A 49 -18.89 -9.23 -17.05
C THR A 49 -20.38 -9.51 -16.90
N GLY A 50 -21.23 -8.49 -17.04
CA GLY A 50 -22.66 -8.56 -16.71
C GLY A 50 -22.95 -8.67 -15.20
N MET A 51 -21.96 -8.45 -14.32
CA MET A 51 -22.15 -8.43 -12.87
C MET A 51 -22.96 -7.21 -12.41
N GLU A 52 -23.59 -7.33 -11.25
CA GLU A 52 -24.30 -6.22 -10.61
C GLU A 52 -23.35 -5.46 -9.68
N SER A 53 -23.22 -4.14 -9.88
CA SER A 53 -22.44 -3.29 -8.96
C SER A 53 -23.30 -2.75 -7.82
N ILE A 54 -22.73 -2.73 -6.61
CA ILE A 54 -23.39 -2.24 -5.40
C ILE A 54 -22.55 -1.16 -4.74
N ASN A 55 -23.18 -0.05 -4.41
CA ASN A 55 -22.54 1.01 -3.64
C ASN A 55 -22.42 0.60 -2.17
N GLY A 56 -21.21 0.23 -1.76
CA GLY A 56 -20.95 -0.26 -0.40
C GLY A 56 -21.07 0.79 0.70
N PHE A 57 -21.21 2.09 0.37
CA PHE A 57 -21.55 3.14 1.36
C PHE A 57 -23.05 3.21 1.67
N LYS A 58 -23.90 2.81 0.72
CA LYS A 58 -25.36 2.91 0.86
C LYS A 58 -25.99 1.60 1.31
N THR A 59 -25.40 0.47 0.94
CA THR A 59 -25.98 -0.85 1.18
C THR A 59 -24.86 -1.86 1.39
N SER A 60 -25.11 -2.87 2.25
CA SER A 60 -24.20 -3.98 2.49
C SER A 60 -24.87 -5.28 2.04
N ILE A 61 -24.08 -6.16 1.43
CA ILE A 61 -24.49 -7.51 1.04
C ILE A 61 -23.56 -8.54 1.72
N PRO A 62 -24.02 -9.79 1.89
CA PRO A 62 -23.19 -10.84 2.48
C PRO A 62 -21.88 -11.05 1.71
N ASP A 63 -20.78 -11.24 2.44
CA ASP A 63 -19.44 -11.44 1.86
C ASP A 63 -19.39 -12.65 0.88
N SER A 64 -20.29 -13.64 1.06
CA SER A 64 -20.41 -14.82 0.19
C SER A 64 -20.93 -14.50 -1.22
N GLU A 65 -21.64 -13.39 -1.41
CA GLU A 65 -22.18 -12.96 -2.71
C GLU A 65 -21.22 -12.04 -3.47
N ILE A 66 -20.18 -11.52 -2.79
CA ILE A 66 -19.24 -10.56 -3.35
C ILE A 66 -18.16 -11.30 -4.16
N ALA A 67 -18.14 -11.04 -5.46
CA ALA A 67 -17.11 -11.52 -6.37
C ALA A 67 -15.84 -10.66 -6.32
N LEU A 68 -16.00 -9.35 -6.08
CA LEU A 68 -14.94 -8.36 -6.19
C LEU A 68 -15.27 -7.11 -5.37
N ALA A 69 -14.26 -6.46 -4.81
CA ALA A 69 -14.38 -5.16 -4.16
C ALA A 69 -13.51 -4.11 -4.87
N ILE A 70 -14.05 -2.90 -5.06
CA ILE A 70 -13.37 -1.75 -5.67
C ILE A 70 -13.24 -0.64 -4.63
N VAL A 71 -12.03 -0.13 -4.42
CA VAL A 71 -11.74 0.89 -3.40
C VAL A 71 -10.83 1.99 -3.94
N ASP A 72 -10.81 3.14 -3.29
CA ASP A 72 -9.91 4.28 -3.57
C ASP A 72 -9.03 4.61 -2.35
N CYS A 73 -8.35 3.61 -1.82
CA CYS A 73 -7.76 3.73 -0.50
C CYS A 73 -6.25 4.00 -0.55
N GLY A 74 -5.82 5.13 0.03
CA GLY A 74 -4.40 5.51 0.17
C GLY A 74 -3.63 4.75 1.25
N GLY A 75 -3.97 3.49 1.55
CA GLY A 75 -3.18 2.67 2.48
C GLY A 75 -3.66 2.59 3.92
N THR A 76 -4.97 2.76 4.14
CA THR A 76 -5.58 2.66 5.48
C THR A 76 -6.35 1.35 5.68
N LEU A 77 -7.67 1.39 5.87
CA LEU A 77 -8.44 0.19 6.23
C LEU A 77 -9.01 -0.57 5.03
N ARG A 78 -9.49 0.16 4.00
CA ARG A 78 -10.19 -0.47 2.86
C ARG A 78 -9.28 -1.34 2.00
N CYS A 79 -7.97 -1.03 1.95
CA CYS A 79 -7.00 -1.88 1.23
C CYS A 79 -6.93 -3.30 1.79
N GLY A 80 -7.08 -3.48 3.10
CA GLY A 80 -6.86 -4.78 3.77
C GLY A 80 -8.11 -5.46 4.31
N ILE A 81 -9.25 -4.77 4.43
CA ILE A 81 -10.46 -5.37 5.02
C ILE A 81 -11.11 -6.42 4.12
N TYR A 82 -11.13 -6.20 2.80
CA TYR A 82 -11.70 -7.14 1.83
C TYR A 82 -10.76 -8.32 1.55
N PRO A 83 -9.44 -8.11 1.39
CA PRO A 83 -8.50 -9.24 1.33
C PRO A 83 -8.52 -10.13 2.58
N LYS A 84 -8.64 -9.54 3.79
CA LYS A 84 -8.80 -10.30 5.03
C LYS A 84 -10.05 -11.20 5.03
N LYS A 85 -11.10 -10.80 4.31
CA LYS A 85 -12.34 -11.57 4.13
C LYS A 85 -12.25 -12.57 2.96
N GLY A 86 -11.12 -12.66 2.26
CA GLY A 86 -10.97 -13.52 1.09
C GLY A 86 -11.66 -12.98 -0.17
N ILE A 87 -11.94 -11.67 -0.22
CA ILE A 87 -12.58 -11.02 -1.37
C ILE A 87 -11.50 -10.36 -2.24
N PRO A 88 -11.40 -10.71 -3.54
CA PRO A 88 -10.52 -10.03 -4.48
C PRO A 88 -10.77 -8.52 -4.49
N THR A 89 -9.70 -7.72 -4.46
CA THR A 89 -9.80 -6.28 -4.24
C THR A 89 -9.00 -5.49 -5.26
N ILE A 90 -9.67 -4.55 -5.91
CA ILE A 90 -9.09 -3.56 -6.82
C ILE A 90 -8.98 -2.23 -6.11
N ASN A 91 -7.81 -1.61 -6.18
CA ASN A 91 -7.61 -0.25 -5.75
C ASN A 91 -7.31 0.67 -6.93
N ILE A 92 -8.06 1.76 -7.06
CA ILE A 92 -7.92 2.72 -8.15
C ILE A 92 -6.66 3.58 -7.95
N VAL A 93 -6.25 3.77 -6.69
CA VAL A 93 -5.02 4.51 -6.36
C VAL A 93 -3.80 3.57 -6.33
N PRO A 94 -2.59 4.06 -6.64
CA PRO A 94 -1.36 3.26 -6.67
C PRO A 94 -0.81 2.99 -5.26
N THR A 95 -1.57 2.26 -4.45
CA THR A 95 -1.18 1.90 -3.08
C THR A 95 -0.79 0.43 -3.01
N GLY A 96 0.40 0.16 -2.48
CA GLY A 96 0.87 -1.19 -2.19
C GLY A 96 0.47 -1.72 -0.82
N LYS A 97 1.31 -2.59 -0.26
CA LYS A 97 1.16 -3.17 1.06
C LYS A 97 1.38 -2.10 2.15
N SER A 98 0.30 -1.57 2.71
CA SER A 98 0.36 -0.54 3.76
C SER A 98 -0.84 -0.59 4.72
N GLY A 99 -0.68 0.07 5.87
CA GLY A 99 -1.69 0.15 6.93
C GLY A 99 -1.71 -1.06 7.88
N PRO A 100 -2.60 -1.05 8.90
CA PRO A 100 -2.63 -2.06 9.96
C PRO A 100 -3.01 -3.48 9.47
N LEU A 101 -3.62 -3.57 8.29
CA LEU A 101 -4.02 -4.82 7.65
C LEU A 101 -3.11 -5.20 6.48
N ALA A 102 -1.91 -4.62 6.39
CA ALA A 102 -0.94 -4.85 5.33
C ALA A 102 -0.64 -6.34 5.09
N GLN A 103 -0.62 -7.16 6.15
CA GLN A 103 -0.36 -8.61 6.04
C GLN A 103 -1.35 -9.37 5.12
N TYR A 104 -2.56 -8.85 4.93
CA TYR A 104 -3.57 -9.45 4.05
C TYR A 104 -3.53 -8.90 2.62
N ILE A 105 -2.74 -7.86 2.37
CA ILE A 105 -2.57 -7.27 1.03
C ILE A 105 -1.49 -8.06 0.30
N THR A 106 -1.91 -9.10 -0.43
CA THR A 106 -1.04 -10.01 -1.19
C THR A 106 -1.36 -9.97 -2.68
N GLU A 107 -0.41 -10.36 -3.51
CA GLU A 107 -0.50 -10.20 -4.98
C GLU A 107 -1.59 -11.05 -5.63
N ASP A 108 -1.98 -12.15 -4.98
CA ASP A 108 -2.99 -13.11 -5.41
C ASP A 108 -4.43 -12.63 -5.21
N ILE A 109 -4.65 -11.66 -4.32
CA ILE A 109 -5.99 -11.17 -3.96
C ILE A 109 -6.17 -9.67 -4.14
N TYR A 110 -5.09 -8.92 -4.29
CA TYR A 110 -5.11 -7.46 -4.36
C TYR A 110 -4.36 -6.94 -5.58
N VAL A 111 -4.93 -5.94 -6.25
CA VAL A 111 -4.32 -5.24 -7.38
C VAL A 111 -4.58 -3.73 -7.27
N SER A 112 -3.57 -2.90 -7.54
CA SER A 112 -3.72 -1.43 -7.44
C SER A 112 -3.29 -0.65 -8.68
N ALA A 113 -3.58 0.65 -8.67
CA ALA A 113 -3.47 1.57 -9.81
C ALA A 113 -4.32 1.15 -11.02
N VAL A 114 -5.47 0.51 -10.80
CA VAL A 114 -6.30 -0.01 -11.89
C VAL A 114 -7.14 1.11 -12.49
N GLY A 115 -6.91 1.38 -13.78
CA GLY A 115 -7.75 2.21 -14.62
C GLY A 115 -8.52 1.39 -15.66
N LEU A 116 -9.02 2.05 -16.70
CA LEU A 116 -9.79 1.39 -17.75
C LEU A 116 -8.92 0.39 -18.53
N GLU A 117 -7.68 0.73 -18.88
CA GLU A 117 -6.81 -0.10 -19.74
C GLU A 117 -6.39 -1.44 -19.09
N GLN A 118 -6.40 -1.47 -17.77
CA GLN A 118 -5.96 -2.60 -16.96
C GLN A 118 -7.01 -3.72 -16.84
N ILE A 119 -8.23 -3.50 -17.33
CA ILE A 119 -9.35 -4.45 -17.27
C ILE A 119 -9.60 -4.98 -18.67
N GLN A 120 -9.42 -6.28 -18.84
CA GLN A 120 -9.52 -6.96 -20.14
C GLN A 120 -10.40 -8.22 -20.00
N PRO A 121 -11.22 -8.55 -21.02
CA PRO A 121 -11.93 -9.81 -21.05
C PRO A 121 -10.94 -10.97 -21.14
N LEU A 122 -11.20 -12.05 -20.41
CA LEU A 122 -10.41 -13.28 -20.51
C LEU A 122 -10.97 -14.09 -21.69
N MET A 123 -10.33 -14.00 -22.86
CA MET A 123 -10.61 -14.92 -23.97
C MET A 123 -9.87 -16.24 -23.71
N GLU A 124 -10.55 -17.38 -23.88
CA GLU A 124 -9.91 -18.70 -23.90
C GLU A 124 -9.02 -18.80 -25.15
N THR A 125 -7.77 -18.37 -25.02
CA THR A 125 -6.71 -18.70 -25.97
C THR A 125 -5.61 -19.42 -25.21
N SER A 126 -5.40 -20.67 -25.56
CA SER A 126 -4.26 -21.48 -25.15
C SER A 126 -2.93 -20.73 -25.35
N ASP A 127 -1.97 -21.04 -24.47
CA ASP A 127 -0.53 -20.79 -24.57
C ASP A 127 0.04 -19.38 -24.28
N ASN A 128 0.55 -19.28 -23.04
CA ASN A 128 1.91 -18.85 -22.66
C ASN A 128 2.79 -18.15 -23.73
N LYS A 129 2.99 -16.83 -23.60
CA LYS A 129 4.34 -16.20 -23.55
C LYS A 129 4.26 -14.69 -23.33
N GLU A 130 5.12 -14.22 -22.42
CA GLU A 130 5.52 -12.82 -22.30
C GLU A 130 6.05 -12.27 -23.63
N THR A 131 5.64 -11.06 -23.98
CA THR A 131 6.54 -10.10 -24.65
C THR A 131 6.04 -8.68 -24.43
N VAL A 132 6.81 -7.94 -23.64
CA VAL A 132 6.84 -6.47 -23.64
C VAL A 132 7.21 -6.02 -25.04
N ASN A 133 6.43 -5.12 -25.64
CA ASN A 133 6.92 -4.23 -26.68
C ASN A 133 6.14 -2.91 -26.64
N THR A 134 6.86 -1.87 -26.24
CA THR A 134 6.55 -0.45 -26.40
C THR A 134 6.45 -0.12 -27.87
N THR A 135 5.28 0.34 -28.33
CA THR A 135 5.21 1.27 -29.47
C THR A 135 3.88 2.04 -29.44
N SER A 136 3.96 3.35 -29.20
CA SER A 136 2.88 4.28 -29.53
C SER A 136 2.61 4.24 -31.03
N PRO A 137 1.35 4.36 -31.47
CA PRO A 137 1.05 5.51 -32.30
C PRO A 137 -0.31 6.17 -32.02
N ASP A 138 -0.21 7.50 -31.97
CA ASP A 138 -1.18 8.55 -32.25
C ASP A 138 -2.44 8.14 -33.06
N LYS A 139 -3.65 8.45 -32.54
CA LYS A 139 -4.84 8.71 -33.36
C LYS A 139 -5.92 9.50 -32.60
N LYS A 140 -6.22 10.66 -33.21
CA LYS A 140 -7.28 11.64 -32.95
C LYS A 140 -8.66 11.03 -32.65
N TYR A 141 -9.28 11.45 -31.55
CA TYR A 141 -10.73 11.28 -31.35
C TYR A 141 -11.46 12.62 -31.56
N LYS A 142 -12.29 12.66 -32.59
CA LYS A 142 -13.36 13.65 -32.77
C LYS A 142 -14.43 13.37 -31.72
N TYR A 143 -14.73 14.37 -30.88
CA TYR A 143 -15.95 14.37 -30.09
C TYR A 143 -17.01 15.18 -30.83
N ASP A 144 -18.14 14.53 -31.11
CA ASP A 144 -19.35 15.21 -31.58
C ASP A 144 -20.04 15.86 -30.39
N THR A 145 -20.06 17.20 -30.41
CA THR A 145 -20.66 18.05 -29.40
C THR A 145 -22.11 18.36 -29.80
N SER A 146 -23.08 17.78 -29.10
CA SER A 146 -24.47 18.24 -29.19
C SER A 146 -25.10 18.48 -27.81
N LYS A 147 -24.80 19.66 -27.26
CA LYS A 147 -25.69 20.59 -26.50
C LYS A 147 -26.24 20.08 -25.15
N LYS A 148 -26.41 20.87 -24.08
CA LYS A 148 -26.24 22.31 -23.77
C LYS A 148 -26.45 22.48 -22.24
N ILE A 149 -25.81 23.49 -21.65
CA ILE A 149 -26.06 24.12 -20.32
C ILE A 149 -25.51 23.44 -19.04
N THR A 150 -24.19 23.25 -18.88
CA THR A 150 -23.52 23.38 -17.55
C THR A 150 -21.97 23.59 -17.61
N GLU A 151 -21.41 24.05 -18.73
CA GLU A 151 -19.93 24.06 -18.89
C GLU A 151 -19.20 25.16 -18.12
N GLN A 152 -19.86 26.25 -17.68
CA GLN A 152 -19.18 27.31 -16.94
C GLN A 152 -18.87 26.97 -15.46
N LYS A 153 -19.47 25.90 -14.90
CA LYS A 153 -19.17 25.43 -13.52
C LYS A 153 -18.20 24.24 -13.51
N ALA A 154 -18.21 23.42 -14.55
CA ALA A 154 -17.37 22.23 -14.68
C ALA A 154 -15.88 22.59 -14.85
N GLU A 155 -15.57 23.65 -15.60
CA GLU A 155 -14.17 24.08 -15.78
C GLU A 155 -13.59 24.59 -14.46
N GLN A 156 -14.39 25.32 -13.65
CA GLN A 156 -13.96 25.77 -12.34
C GLN A 156 -13.84 24.65 -11.29
N GLN A 157 -14.76 23.70 -11.33
CA GLN A 157 -14.70 22.50 -10.49
C GLN A 157 -13.51 21.61 -10.86
N ASN A 158 -13.07 21.58 -12.12
CA ASN A 158 -11.96 20.73 -12.56
C ASN A 158 -10.60 21.19 -12.02
N TRP A 159 -10.32 22.50 -11.89
CA TRP A 159 -9.07 22.97 -11.27
C TRP A 159 -9.09 22.87 -9.74
N ILE A 160 -10.22 23.19 -9.07
CA ILE A 160 -10.37 22.96 -7.62
C ILE A 160 -10.31 21.48 -7.29
N ALA A 161 -10.95 20.60 -8.08
CA ALA A 161 -10.91 19.16 -7.86
C ALA A 161 -9.50 18.59 -8.12
N LYS A 162 -8.77 19.07 -9.13
CA LYS A 162 -7.37 18.68 -9.35
C LYS A 162 -6.46 19.13 -8.21
N ILE A 163 -6.66 20.34 -7.66
CA ILE A 163 -5.95 20.80 -6.47
C ILE A 163 -6.34 19.98 -5.23
N GLY A 164 -7.61 19.64 -5.06
CA GLY A 164 -8.10 18.80 -3.96
C GLY A 164 -7.57 17.36 -4.03
N MET A 165 -7.52 16.77 -5.22
CA MET A 165 -6.92 15.45 -5.45
C MET A 165 -5.40 15.47 -5.26
N GLY A 166 -4.72 16.53 -5.70
CA GLY A 166 -3.28 16.72 -5.52
C GLY A 166 -2.88 16.91 -4.05
N ALA A 167 -3.55 17.83 -3.35
CA ALA A 167 -3.37 18.04 -1.92
C ALA A 167 -3.76 16.80 -1.10
N GLY A 168 -4.85 16.12 -1.48
CA GLY A 168 -5.29 14.87 -0.89
C GLY A 168 -4.24 13.76 -1.02
N LYS A 169 -3.56 13.67 -2.17
CA LYS A 169 -2.47 12.70 -2.38
C LYS A 169 -1.27 12.99 -1.48
N VAL A 170 -0.85 14.24 -1.36
CA VAL A 170 0.27 14.63 -0.47
C VAL A 170 -0.08 14.34 0.99
N VAL A 171 -1.26 14.78 1.44
CA VAL A 171 -1.73 14.54 2.82
C VAL A 171 -1.87 13.04 3.11
N ALA A 172 -2.37 12.26 2.14
CA ALA A 172 -2.45 10.81 2.27
C ALA A 172 -1.07 10.18 2.41
N THR A 173 -0.09 10.59 1.61
CA THR A 173 1.30 10.11 1.73
C THR A 173 1.90 10.46 3.08
N PHE A 174 1.78 11.70 3.55
CA PHE A 174 2.28 12.09 4.88
C PHE A 174 1.63 11.29 6.02
N ASN A 175 0.31 11.11 5.98
CA ASN A 175 -0.41 10.34 6.98
C ASN A 175 -0.03 8.84 6.92
N GLN A 176 0.23 8.31 5.73
CA GLN A 176 0.71 6.95 5.55
C GLN A 176 2.12 6.78 6.13
N SER A 177 3.07 7.64 5.77
CA SER A 177 4.44 7.61 6.32
C SER A 177 4.44 7.76 7.85
N ALA A 178 3.59 8.63 8.40
CA ALA A 178 3.45 8.78 9.84
C ALA A 178 2.95 7.50 10.52
N ARG A 179 1.97 6.81 9.92
CA ARG A 179 1.46 5.53 10.45
C ARG A 179 2.51 4.42 10.39
N GLU A 180 3.26 4.35 9.29
CA GLU A 180 4.36 3.39 9.13
C GLU A 180 5.48 3.64 10.16
N ALA A 181 5.80 4.90 10.43
CA ALA A 181 6.76 5.27 11.46
C ALA A 181 6.28 4.84 12.86
N VAL A 182 5.01 5.09 13.20
CA VAL A 182 4.42 4.65 14.48
C VAL A 182 4.41 3.13 14.60
N ASP A 183 4.06 2.40 13.54
CA ASP A 183 4.07 0.94 13.56
C ASP A 183 5.49 0.39 13.77
N THR A 184 6.51 1.01 13.14
CA THR A 184 7.92 0.69 13.37
C THR A 184 8.33 0.93 14.83
N MET A 185 7.87 2.03 15.43
CA MET A 185 8.12 2.30 16.85
C MET A 185 7.48 1.22 17.73
N ILE A 186 6.22 0.86 17.49
CA ILE A 186 5.47 -0.10 18.31
C ILE A 186 6.01 -1.53 18.17
N ARG A 187 6.34 -1.96 16.96
CA ARG A 187 6.70 -3.36 16.68
C ARG A 187 8.18 -3.66 16.85
N THR A 188 9.05 -2.66 16.69
CA THR A 188 10.50 -2.87 16.66
C THR A 188 11.20 -2.12 17.79
N VAL A 189 11.01 -0.80 17.85
CA VAL A 189 11.81 0.05 18.74
C VAL A 189 11.41 -0.12 20.20
N ILE A 190 10.11 -0.07 20.52
CA ILE A 190 9.61 -0.19 21.89
C ILE A 190 9.97 -1.55 22.52
N PRO A 191 9.76 -2.71 21.85
CA PRO A 191 10.17 -3.99 22.41
C PRO A 191 11.68 -4.10 22.64
N PHE A 192 12.49 -3.59 21.70
CA PHE A 192 13.95 -3.56 21.86
C PHE A 192 14.36 -2.68 23.05
N MET A 193 13.81 -1.47 23.15
CA MET A 193 14.08 -0.56 24.28
C MET A 193 13.62 -1.13 25.62
N ALA A 194 12.48 -1.82 25.67
CA ALA A 194 11.98 -2.49 26.87
C ALA A 194 12.90 -3.64 27.31
N PHE A 195 13.46 -4.38 26.36
CA PHE A 195 14.44 -5.42 26.65
C PHE A 195 15.76 -4.83 27.18
N VAL A 196 16.28 -3.78 26.55
CA VAL A 196 17.50 -3.09 27.00
C VAL A 196 17.30 -2.47 28.39
N SER A 197 16.15 -1.87 28.66
CA SER A 197 15.87 -1.29 29.97
C SER A 197 15.78 -2.34 31.07
N LEU A 198 15.23 -3.52 30.79
CA LEU A 198 15.24 -4.65 31.71
C LEU A 198 16.68 -5.11 32.00
N LEU A 199 17.52 -5.27 30.98
CA LEU A 199 18.93 -5.66 31.17
C LEU A 199 19.68 -4.63 32.03
N ILE A 200 19.54 -3.33 31.74
CA ILE A 200 20.17 -2.27 32.53
C ILE A 200 19.65 -2.31 33.98
N GLY A 201 18.34 -2.52 34.17
CA GLY A 201 17.73 -2.66 35.49
C GLY A 201 18.32 -3.82 36.30
N VAL A 202 18.52 -4.98 35.68
CA VAL A 202 19.16 -6.13 36.33
C VAL A 202 20.64 -5.86 36.62
N ILE A 203 21.38 -5.24 35.70
CA ILE A 203 22.82 -4.91 35.89
C ILE A 203 22.99 -3.93 37.06
N GLN A 204 22.14 -2.91 37.14
CA GLN A 204 22.18 -1.92 38.22
C GLN A 204 21.70 -2.53 39.54
N GLY A 205 20.60 -3.29 39.53
CA GLY A 205 20.03 -3.90 40.73
C GLY A 205 20.87 -5.04 41.32
N SER A 206 21.61 -5.78 40.49
CA SER A 206 22.54 -6.84 40.94
C SER A 206 23.87 -6.31 41.45
N GLY A 207 24.20 -5.02 41.21
CA GLY A 207 25.47 -4.43 41.60
C GLY A 207 26.68 -4.86 40.74
N ILE A 208 26.48 -5.71 39.72
CA ILE A 208 27.53 -6.10 38.76
C ILE A 208 28.14 -4.87 38.08
N GLY A 209 27.33 -3.85 37.81
CA GLY A 209 27.79 -2.57 37.26
C GLY A 209 28.84 -1.87 38.13
N ASN A 210 28.70 -1.94 39.46
CA ASN A 210 29.66 -1.31 40.39
C ASN A 210 30.99 -2.07 40.45
N VAL A 211 30.92 -3.41 40.40
CA VAL A 211 32.12 -4.26 40.33
C VAL A 211 32.89 -3.97 39.04
N PHE A 212 32.19 -3.90 37.91
CA PHE A 212 32.78 -3.55 36.62
C PHE A 212 33.36 -2.12 36.62
N ALA A 213 32.64 -1.15 37.19
CA ALA A 213 33.10 0.24 37.30
C ALA A 213 34.39 0.34 38.13
N ASN A 214 34.50 -0.38 39.23
CA ASN A 214 35.71 -0.37 40.07
C ASN A 214 36.93 -1.01 39.38
N ILE A 215 36.73 -2.03 38.54
CA ILE A 215 37.79 -2.63 37.73
C ILE A 215 38.22 -1.68 36.60
N MET A 216 37.28 -0.93 36.02
CA MET A 216 37.54 0.00 34.91
C MET A 216 38.01 1.39 35.35
N ALA A 217 37.71 1.81 36.58
CA ALA A 217 38.15 3.09 37.16
C ALA A 217 39.66 3.36 37.03
N PRO A 218 40.58 2.41 37.34
CA PRO A 218 42.01 2.64 37.16
C PRO A 218 42.44 2.78 35.68
N LEU A 219 41.71 2.18 34.72
CA LEU A 219 41.95 2.39 33.29
C LEU A 219 41.46 3.76 32.81
N ALA A 220 40.32 4.24 33.32
CA ALA A 220 39.79 5.56 32.97
C ALA A 220 40.58 6.72 33.60
N GLY A 221 41.21 6.49 34.76
CA GLY A 221 42.05 7.47 35.45
C GLY A 221 43.48 7.59 34.91
N ASN A 222 43.91 6.72 34.01
CA ASN A 222 45.23 6.76 33.38
C ASN A 222 45.12 7.29 31.94
N ALA A 223 45.96 8.28 31.58
CA ALA A 223 45.99 8.87 30.23
C ALA A 223 46.13 7.80 29.12
N VAL A 224 46.94 6.76 29.36
CA VAL A 224 47.13 5.64 28.41
C VAL A 224 45.86 4.79 28.27
N GLY A 225 45.18 4.50 29.38
CA GLY A 225 43.94 3.72 29.37
C GLY A 225 42.79 4.48 28.70
N LEU A 226 42.72 5.80 28.89
CA LEU A 226 41.76 6.65 28.20
C LEU A 226 41.98 6.67 26.67
N THR A 227 43.24 6.70 26.22
CA THR A 227 43.57 6.61 24.78
C THR A 227 43.12 5.27 24.19
N ILE A 228 43.32 4.16 24.91
CA ILE A 228 42.90 2.82 24.44
C ILE A 228 41.36 2.73 24.38
N ILE A 229 40.65 3.22 25.39
CA ILE A 229 39.17 3.23 25.39
C ILE A 229 38.64 4.08 24.25
N GLY A 230 39.21 5.28 24.06
CA GLY A 230 38.84 6.18 22.96
C GLY A 230 39.11 5.59 21.59
N PHE A 231 40.26 4.93 21.39
CA PHE A 231 40.60 4.28 20.14
C PHE A 231 39.64 3.12 19.82
N ASN A 232 39.34 2.26 20.80
CA ASN A 232 38.40 1.15 20.61
C ASN A 232 36.98 1.64 20.26
N LEU A 233 36.51 2.69 20.94
CA LEU A 233 35.20 3.28 20.66
C LEU A 233 35.16 3.90 19.26
N PHE A 234 36.23 4.60 18.87
CA PHE A 234 36.36 5.19 17.54
C PHE A 234 36.37 4.10 16.46
N THR A 235 37.14 3.03 16.64
CA THR A 235 37.15 1.90 15.70
C THR A 235 35.82 1.17 15.62
N ALA A 236 35.10 0.98 16.73
CA ALA A 236 33.79 0.34 16.73
C ALA A 236 32.74 1.17 15.96
N ILE A 237 32.74 2.49 16.15
CA ILE A 237 31.89 3.42 15.40
C ILE A 237 32.25 3.38 13.91
N PHE A 238 33.54 3.39 13.58
CA PHE A 238 34.01 3.36 12.20
C PHE A 238 33.64 2.06 11.48
N ILE A 239 33.76 0.91 12.14
CA ILE A 239 33.34 -0.40 11.62
C ILE A 239 31.82 -0.43 11.42
N SER A 240 31.04 0.07 12.37
CA SER A 240 29.58 0.14 12.25
C SER A 240 29.15 1.05 11.09
N PHE A 241 29.86 2.17 10.88
CA PHE A 241 29.63 3.07 9.75
C PHE A 241 30.04 2.45 8.41
N ALA A 242 31.17 1.74 8.37
CA ALA A 242 31.64 1.03 7.18
C ALA A 242 30.69 -0.12 6.79
N TRP A 243 30.18 -0.86 7.77
CA TRP A 243 29.21 -1.92 7.57
C TRP A 243 27.84 -1.38 7.10
N SER A 244 27.40 -0.26 7.66
CA SER A 244 26.17 0.44 7.23
C SER A 244 26.24 0.93 5.77
N ARG A 245 27.41 1.39 5.30
CA ARG A 245 27.58 1.78 3.88
C ARG A 245 27.70 0.60 2.90
N GLY A 246 27.99 -0.61 3.37
CA GLY A 246 28.16 -1.80 2.53
C GLY A 246 26.86 -2.58 2.26
N SER A 247 25.73 -2.14 2.82
CA SER A 247 24.43 -2.83 2.72
C SER A 247 23.42 -2.11 1.80
N TYR A 248 23.90 -1.27 0.88
CA TYR A 248 23.10 -0.65 -0.19
C TYR A 248 23.56 -1.14 -1.56
#